data_AF-X1ETI1-F1
#
_entry.id   AF-X1ETI1-F1
#
_cell.length_a   1.000
_cell.length_b   1.000
_cell.length_c   1.000
_cell.angle_alpha   90.00
_cell.angle_beta   90.00
_cell.angle_gamma   90.00
#
_symmetry.space_group_name_H-M   'P 1'
#
loop_
_entity.id
_entity.type
_entity.pdbx_description
1 polymer ?
#
loop_
_entity_poly.entity_id
_entity_poly.type
_entity_poly.pdbx_seq_one_letter_code
_entity_poly.pdbx_strand_id
1 'polypeptide(L)'
;MVNNQAEAKAVVEAVKYRPQGKRGLAGVRAADYGLTMPLKEYTVKANQETLISIQIETLEAVDNLDNLLSVNGVDVFFIGPVDLSNSMGYTGQVSHPKVQAMIEKVVQRIRAAGRVAGTVAYTHEALAKAKERKFQYIVHNVAPMLTKSAR
;
A
#
# COMPACT_ATOMS: atom_id res chain seq x y z
N MET A 1 -2.24 -11.84 -0.48
CA MET A 1 -2.22 -11.02 -1.70
C MET A 1 -3.61 -10.45 -1.92
N VAL A 2 -3.74 -9.28 -2.54
CA VAL A 2 -5.02 -8.64 -2.85
C VAL A 2 -5.13 -8.46 -4.36
N ASN A 3 -5.95 -9.28 -4.99
CA ASN A 3 -6.11 -9.34 -6.45
C ASN A 3 -7.49 -8.84 -6.91
N ASN A 4 -8.48 -8.81 -6.03
CA ASN A 4 -9.85 -8.43 -6.40
C ASN A 4 -10.55 -7.57 -5.33
N GLN A 5 -11.72 -7.05 -5.69
CA GLN A 5 -12.49 -6.14 -4.83
C GLN A 5 -12.91 -6.79 -3.51
N ALA A 6 -13.25 -8.08 -3.52
CA ALA A 6 -13.73 -8.77 -2.32
C ALA A 6 -12.61 -8.89 -1.28
N GLU A 7 -11.39 -9.22 -1.72
CA GLU A 7 -10.20 -9.27 -0.86
C GLU A 7 -9.86 -7.89 -0.29
N ALA A 8 -9.89 -6.83 -1.11
CA ALA A 8 -9.66 -5.47 -0.63
C ALA A 8 -10.71 -5.03 0.41
N LYS A 9 -11.99 -5.35 0.20
CA LYS A 9 -13.06 -5.11 1.18
C LYS A 9 -12.83 -5.90 2.47
N ALA A 10 -12.42 -7.16 2.37
CA ALA A 10 -12.13 -8.00 3.54
C ALA A 10 -10.98 -7.41 4.39
N VAL A 11 -9.95 -6.82 3.76
CA VAL A 11 -8.89 -6.08 4.48
C VAL A 11 -9.48 -4.92 5.28
N VAL A 12 -10.32 -4.07 4.65
CA VAL A 12 -10.94 -2.92 5.33
C VAL A 12 -11.81 -3.38 6.50
N GLU A 13 -12.64 -4.41 6.29
CA GLU A 13 -13.50 -4.96 7.34
C GLU A 13 -12.71 -5.54 8.51
N ALA A 14 -11.55 -6.17 8.27
CA ALA A 14 -10.73 -6.73 9.32
C ALA A 14 -10.06 -5.65 10.21
N VAL A 15 -9.76 -4.48 9.63
CA VAL A 15 -9.03 -3.39 10.30
C VAL A 15 -9.96 -2.43 11.04
N LYS A 16 -11.15 -2.14 10.49
CA LYS A 16 -12.07 -1.14 11.05
C LYS A 16 -13.08 -1.77 12.01
N TYR A 17 -13.43 -1.05 13.07
CA TYR A 17 -14.54 -1.37 13.97
C TYR A 17 -15.90 -1.06 13.33
N ARG A 18 -16.99 -1.57 13.91
CA ARG A 18 -18.36 -1.20 13.48
C ARG A 18 -18.58 0.32 13.55
N PRO A 19 -19.35 0.92 12.61
CA PRO A 19 -20.05 0.27 11.49
C PRO A 19 -19.19 0.06 10.23
N GLN A 20 -17.97 0.61 10.15
CA GLN A 20 -17.13 0.54 8.95
C GLN A 20 -16.52 -0.85 8.69
N GLY A 21 -16.44 -1.70 9.73
CA GLY A 21 -15.90 -3.04 9.62
C GLY A 21 -16.34 -3.98 10.73
N LYS A 22 -15.56 -5.03 10.94
CA LYS A 22 -15.85 -6.20 11.77
C LYS A 22 -14.74 -6.52 12.76
N ARG A 23 -13.78 -5.61 12.98
CA ARG A 23 -12.70 -5.79 13.96
C ARG A 23 -13.25 -6.03 15.37
N GLY A 24 -12.71 -7.04 16.07
CA GLY A 24 -13.03 -7.33 17.46
C GLY A 24 -12.47 -6.28 18.42
N LEU A 25 -13.27 -5.88 19.41
CA LEU A 25 -12.94 -4.81 20.36
C LEU A 25 -12.30 -5.36 21.63
N ALA A 26 -11.13 -4.84 22.00
CA ALA A 26 -10.47 -5.12 23.26
C ALA A 26 -9.66 -3.90 23.76
N GLY A 27 -9.67 -3.65 25.06
CA GLY A 27 -8.86 -2.63 25.73
C GLY A 27 -7.43 -3.09 25.94
N VAL A 28 -6.70 -3.30 24.85
CA VAL A 28 -5.28 -3.74 24.87
C VAL A 28 -4.34 -2.56 24.65
N ARG A 29 -3.03 -2.81 24.50
CA ARG A 29 -2.00 -1.78 24.23
C ARG A 29 -2.42 -0.75 23.17
N ALA A 30 -3.09 -1.19 22.10
CA ALA A 30 -3.54 -0.31 21.02
C ALA A 30 -4.55 0.76 21.48
N ALA A 31 -5.29 0.51 22.56
CA ALA A 31 -6.23 1.41 23.23
C ALA A 31 -5.70 1.89 24.59
N ASP A 32 -4.37 1.81 24.80
CA ASP A 32 -3.70 2.17 26.05
C ASP A 32 -4.34 1.52 27.29
N TYR A 33 -4.70 0.24 27.14
CA TYR A 33 -5.38 -0.55 28.18
C TYR A 33 -6.70 0.05 28.71
N GLY A 34 -7.31 0.98 27.96
CA GLY A 34 -8.51 1.71 28.39
C GLY A 34 -8.26 2.78 29.45
N LEU A 35 -7.00 3.14 29.72
CA LEU A 35 -6.62 4.08 30.77
C LEU A 35 -6.83 5.54 30.37
N THR A 36 -6.65 5.87 29.09
CA THR A 36 -6.67 7.27 28.61
C THR A 36 -7.96 7.68 27.90
N MET A 37 -8.81 6.73 27.50
CA MET A 37 -10.03 7.03 26.74
C MET A 37 -11.05 5.88 26.81
N PRO A 38 -12.36 6.18 26.88
CA PRO A 38 -13.41 5.16 26.76
C PRO A 38 -13.33 4.38 25.43
N LEU A 39 -13.59 3.07 25.47
CA LEU A 39 -13.50 2.21 24.28
C LEU A 39 -14.35 2.70 23.10
N LYS A 40 -15.51 3.30 23.38
CA LYS A 40 -16.38 3.88 22.34
C LYS A 40 -15.65 4.96 21.54
N GLU A 41 -15.05 5.92 22.22
CA GLU A 41 -14.30 7.02 21.58
C GLU A 41 -13.05 6.49 20.87
N TYR A 42 -12.37 5.52 21.50
CA TYR A 42 -11.23 4.84 20.89
C TYR A 42 -11.60 4.20 19.54
N THR A 43 -12.73 3.49 19.44
CA THR A 43 -13.11 2.84 18.18
C THR A 43 -13.34 3.84 17.05
N VAL A 44 -13.92 5.01 17.35
CA VAL A 44 -14.12 6.08 16.38
C VAL A 44 -12.77 6.64 15.92
N LYS A 45 -11.89 6.97 16.87
CA LYS A 45 -10.56 7.50 16.59
C LYS A 45 -9.71 6.49 15.81
N ALA A 46 -9.66 5.24 16.24
CA ALA A 46 -8.91 4.18 15.58
C ALA A 46 -9.39 3.95 14.13
N ASN A 47 -10.69 4.06 13.87
CA ASN A 47 -11.23 3.97 12.51
C ASN A 47 -10.76 5.12 11.62
N GLN A 48 -10.55 6.31 12.16
CA GLN A 48 -10.05 7.48 11.43
C GLN A 48 -8.54 7.44 11.24
N GLU A 49 -7.78 6.96 12.23
CA GLU A 49 -6.32 7.10 12.25
C GLU A 49 -5.55 5.86 11.75
N THR A 50 -6.22 4.72 11.56
CA THR A 50 -5.54 3.52 11.03
C THR A 50 -5.44 3.58 9.52
N LEU A 51 -4.21 3.71 9.00
CA LEU A 51 -3.89 3.64 7.56
C LEU A 51 -3.99 2.20 7.03
N ILE A 52 -4.63 2.03 5.88
CA ILE A 52 -4.74 0.76 5.16
C ILE A 52 -4.02 0.88 3.80
N SER A 53 -3.01 0.05 3.61
CA SER A 53 -2.29 -0.10 2.34
C SER A 53 -2.48 -1.51 1.80
N ILE A 54 -2.87 -1.63 0.53
CA ILE A 54 -2.92 -2.92 -0.18
C ILE A 54 -1.84 -2.95 -1.26
N GLN A 55 -1.37 -4.15 -1.62
CA GLN A 55 -0.34 -4.30 -2.64
C GLN A 55 -0.93 -4.65 -4.01
N ILE A 56 -0.51 -3.91 -5.04
CA ILE A 56 -0.76 -4.15 -6.46
C ILE A 56 0.51 -4.75 -7.04
N GLU A 57 0.63 -6.07 -6.93
CA GLU A 57 1.88 -6.80 -7.16
C GLU A 57 1.72 -8.06 -8.01
N THR A 58 0.52 -8.29 -8.56
CA THR A 58 0.22 -9.40 -9.47
C THR A 58 -0.42 -8.86 -10.75
N LEU A 59 -0.32 -9.61 -11.86
CA LEU A 59 -1.03 -9.29 -13.09
C LEU A 59 -2.56 -9.25 -12.86
N GLU A 60 -3.09 -10.17 -12.05
CA GLU A 60 -4.51 -10.19 -11.70
C GLU A 60 -4.95 -8.89 -11.00
N ALA A 61 -4.15 -8.40 -10.05
CA ALA A 61 -4.42 -7.13 -9.37
C ALA A 61 -4.37 -5.93 -10.34
N VAL A 62 -3.47 -5.96 -11.33
CA VAL A 62 -3.37 -4.92 -12.37
C VAL A 62 -4.60 -4.92 -13.28
N ASP A 63 -5.08 -6.11 -13.65
CA ASP A 63 -6.27 -6.27 -14.49
C ASP A 63 -7.53 -5.83 -13.73
N ASN A 64 -7.62 -6.13 -12.44
CA ASN A 64 -8.71 -5.71 -11.56
C ASN A 64 -8.55 -4.31 -10.93
N LEU A 65 -7.57 -3.52 -11.38
CA LEU A 65 -7.19 -2.28 -10.69
C LEU A 65 -8.34 -1.30 -10.50
N ASP A 66 -9.24 -1.13 -11.48
CA ASP A 66 -10.37 -0.19 -11.35
C ASP A 66 -11.37 -0.65 -10.27
N ASN A 67 -11.59 -1.96 -10.17
CA ASN A 67 -12.42 -2.55 -9.11
C ASN A 67 -11.76 -2.34 -7.74
N LEU A 68 -10.43 -2.49 -7.64
CA LEU A 68 -9.68 -2.22 -6.41
C LEU A 68 -9.75 -0.73 -6.02
N LEU A 69 -9.57 0.18 -6.98
CA LEU A 69 -9.62 1.64 -6.77
C LEU A 69 -10.99 2.14 -6.31
N SER A 70 -12.06 1.39 -6.60
CA SER A 70 -13.42 1.68 -6.14
C SER A 70 -13.66 1.36 -4.65
N VAL A 71 -12.77 0.61 -3.99
CA VAL A 71 -12.95 0.20 -2.59
C VAL A 71 -12.68 1.36 -1.65
N ASN A 72 -13.71 1.74 -0.89
CA ASN A 72 -13.60 2.73 0.16
C ASN A 72 -12.86 2.17 1.39
N GLY A 73 -12.05 3.00 2.03
CA GLY A 73 -11.28 2.63 3.22
C GLY A 73 -9.87 2.08 2.92
N VAL A 74 -9.49 1.94 1.65
CA VAL A 74 -8.09 1.74 1.25
C VAL A 74 -7.44 3.09 1.02
N ASP A 75 -6.36 3.37 1.75
CA ASP A 75 -5.68 4.66 1.72
C ASP A 75 -4.56 4.66 0.68
N VAL A 76 -3.78 3.56 0.58
CA VAL A 76 -2.62 3.45 -0.31
C VAL A 76 -2.72 2.21 -1.20
N PHE A 77 -2.53 2.43 -2.50
CA PHE A 77 -2.37 1.39 -3.51
C PHE A 77 -0.88 1.23 -3.80
N PHE A 78 -0.26 0.28 -3.12
CA PHE A 78 1.18 0.11 -3.06
C PHE A 78 1.67 -0.85 -4.14
N ILE A 79 2.57 -0.42 -5.01
CA ILE A 79 3.14 -1.28 -6.05
C ILE A 79 4.37 -1.97 -5.48
N GLY A 80 4.35 -3.30 -5.41
CA GLY A 80 5.48 -4.14 -5.05
C GLY A 80 6.28 -4.54 -6.29
N PRO A 81 7.42 -3.88 -6.63
CA PRO A 81 8.04 -4.06 -7.94
C PRO A 81 8.68 -5.44 -8.14
N VAL A 82 9.18 -6.05 -7.05
CA VAL A 82 9.81 -7.38 -7.07
C VAL A 82 8.77 -8.44 -7.37
N ASP A 83 7.66 -8.47 -6.62
CA ASP A 83 6.57 -9.42 -6.82
C ASP A 83 5.85 -9.17 -8.15
N LEU A 84 5.66 -7.91 -8.57
CA LEU A 84 5.13 -7.61 -9.90
C LEU A 84 6.04 -8.15 -11.01
N SER A 85 7.37 -7.99 -10.88
CA SER A 85 8.30 -8.57 -11.85
C SER A 85 8.17 -10.09 -11.91
N ASN A 86 7.99 -10.75 -10.76
CA ASN A 86 7.77 -12.19 -10.68
C ASN A 86 6.45 -12.60 -11.36
N SER A 87 5.35 -11.90 -11.05
CA SER A 87 4.04 -12.19 -11.66
C SER A 87 4.04 -11.97 -13.18
N MET A 88 4.91 -11.11 -13.70
CA MET A 88 5.08 -10.87 -15.14
C MET A 88 6.05 -11.85 -15.83
N GLY A 89 6.63 -12.80 -15.10
CA GLY A 89 7.64 -13.74 -15.63
C GLY A 89 9.06 -13.15 -15.74
N TYR A 90 9.32 -12.01 -15.10
CA TYR A 90 10.60 -11.30 -15.06
C TYR A 90 11.19 -11.32 -13.64
N THR A 91 11.17 -12.47 -12.96
CA THR A 91 11.52 -12.62 -11.55
C THR A 91 12.83 -11.89 -11.18
N GLY A 92 12.72 -10.93 -10.26
CA GLY A 92 13.85 -10.12 -9.76
C GLY A 92 14.33 -9.01 -10.73
N GLN A 93 13.89 -9.02 -11.99
CA GLN A 93 14.29 -8.06 -13.01
C GLN A 93 13.40 -6.82 -13.00
N VAL A 94 13.39 -6.10 -11.88
CA VAL A 94 12.56 -4.89 -11.71
C VAL A 94 12.84 -3.83 -12.79
N SER A 95 14.09 -3.72 -13.23
CA SER A 95 14.51 -2.76 -14.27
C SER A 95 14.11 -3.18 -15.69
N HIS A 96 13.53 -4.37 -15.88
CA HIS A 96 13.11 -4.84 -17.19
C HIS A 96 12.13 -3.85 -17.84
N PRO A 97 12.30 -3.47 -19.13
CA PRO A 97 11.49 -2.42 -19.76
C PRO A 97 9.98 -2.63 -19.64
N LYS A 98 9.51 -3.89 -19.79
CA LYS A 98 8.08 -4.20 -19.63
C LYS A 98 7.58 -4.03 -18.19
N VAL A 99 8.40 -4.37 -17.19
CA VAL A 99 8.03 -4.17 -15.77
C VAL A 99 7.97 -2.68 -15.46
N GLN A 100 8.94 -1.90 -15.95
CA GLN A 100 8.95 -0.44 -15.79
C GLN A 100 7.75 0.23 -16.46
N ALA A 101 7.38 -0.21 -17.67
CA ALA A 101 6.19 0.28 -18.36
C ALA A 101 4.89 -0.10 -17.63
N MET A 102 4.84 -1.29 -17.03
CA MET A 102 3.69 -1.70 -16.23
C MET A 102 3.55 -0.84 -14.96
N ILE A 103 4.64 -0.62 -14.23
CA ILE A 103 4.66 0.25 -13.05
C ILE A 103 4.18 1.65 -13.42
N GLU A 104 4.65 2.21 -14.55
CA GLU A 104 4.22 3.51 -15.07
C GLU A 104 2.71 3.54 -15.36
N LYS A 105 2.19 2.52 -16.04
CA LYS A 105 0.76 2.41 -16.33
C LYS A 105 -0.08 2.34 -15.05
N VAL A 106 0.35 1.54 -14.08
CA VAL A 106 -0.38 1.35 -12.82
C VAL A 106 -0.37 2.62 -11.97
N VAL A 107 0.78 3.29 -11.80
CA VAL A 107 0.85 4.55 -11.04
C VAL A 107 -0.02 5.63 -11.68
N GLN A 108 0.00 5.77 -13.00
CA GLN A 108 -0.85 6.73 -13.71
C GLN A 108 -2.33 6.47 -13.49
N ARG A 109 -2.78 5.21 -13.55
CA ARG A 109 -4.19 4.83 -13.28
C ARG A 109 -4.60 5.12 -11.84
N ILE A 110 -3.76 4.75 -10.85
CA ILE A 110 -4.02 5.05 -9.43
C ILE A 110 -4.17 6.55 -9.23
N ARG A 111 -3.24 7.34 -9.80
CA ARG A 111 -3.25 8.80 -9.68
C ARG A 111 -4.44 9.45 -10.38
N ALA A 112 -4.80 8.98 -11.57
CA ALA A 112 -5.95 9.48 -12.32
C ALA A 112 -7.27 9.23 -11.58
N ALA A 113 -7.37 8.15 -10.78
CA ALA A 113 -8.50 7.88 -9.91
C ALA A 113 -8.49 8.70 -8.60
N GLY A 114 -7.57 9.66 -8.44
CA GLY A 114 -7.44 10.47 -7.23
C GLY A 114 -6.97 9.68 -6.01
N ARG A 115 -6.40 8.49 -6.20
CA ARG A 115 -5.90 7.62 -5.12
C ARG A 115 -4.40 7.78 -4.91
N VAL A 116 -3.93 7.37 -3.73
CA VAL A 116 -2.51 7.45 -3.36
C VAL A 116 -1.76 6.24 -3.88
N ALA A 117 -0.74 6.49 -4.70
CA ALA A 117 0.18 5.45 -5.15
C ALA A 117 1.38 5.34 -4.21
N GLY A 118 1.69 4.10 -3.81
CA GLY A 118 2.87 3.78 -3.01
C GLY A 118 3.86 2.87 -3.74
N THR A 119 5.13 2.89 -3.33
CA THR A 119 6.16 1.97 -3.83
C THR A 119 7.37 1.93 -2.91
N VAL A 120 8.30 1.01 -3.17
CA VAL A 120 9.64 1.02 -2.60
C VAL A 120 10.62 1.70 -3.55
N ALA A 121 11.57 2.43 -2.98
CA ALA A 121 12.78 2.88 -3.66
C ALA A 121 13.94 2.67 -2.69
N TYR A 122 15.07 2.10 -3.11
CA TYR A 122 16.21 1.84 -2.21
C TYR A 122 17.51 2.55 -2.61
N THR A 123 17.49 3.28 -3.72
CA THR A 123 18.61 4.12 -4.17
C THR A 123 18.13 5.55 -4.38
N HIS A 124 19.06 6.50 -4.43
CA HIS A 124 18.76 7.88 -4.75
C HIS A 124 18.09 8.01 -6.13
N GLU A 125 18.63 7.31 -7.13
CA GLU A 125 18.07 7.28 -8.48
C GLU A 125 16.65 6.71 -8.52
N ALA A 126 16.41 5.58 -7.82
CA ALA A 126 15.08 4.99 -7.73
C ALA A 126 14.09 5.94 -7.04
N LEU A 127 14.53 6.68 -6.02
CA LEU A 127 13.71 7.66 -5.32
C LEU A 127 13.38 8.86 -6.21
N ALA A 128 14.36 9.39 -6.96
CA ALA A 128 14.15 10.46 -7.93
C ALA A 128 13.12 10.04 -8.98
N LYS A 129 13.29 8.84 -9.56
CA LYS A 129 12.36 8.27 -10.54
C LYS A 129 10.96 8.06 -9.96
N ALA A 130 10.84 7.60 -8.72
CA ALA A 130 9.54 7.43 -8.07
C ALA A 130 8.83 8.79 -7.86
N LYS A 131 9.58 9.86 -7.53
CA LYS A 131 9.03 11.22 -7.43
C LYS A 131 8.59 11.77 -8.78
N GLU A 132 9.37 11.56 -9.83
CA GLU A 132 9.01 11.95 -11.21
C GLU A 132 7.69 11.30 -11.64
N ARG A 133 7.53 10.00 -11.33
CA ARG A 133 6.33 9.20 -11.54
C ARG A 133 5.14 9.53 -10.63
N LYS A 134 5.29 10.53 -9.75
CA LYS A 134 4.24 11.03 -8.85
C LYS A 134 3.73 10.01 -7.82
N PHE A 135 4.58 9.06 -7.40
CA PHE A 135 4.32 8.31 -6.17
C PHE A 135 4.29 9.27 -4.97
N GLN A 136 3.36 9.03 -4.05
CA GLN A 136 3.16 9.85 -2.84
C GLN A 136 3.61 9.15 -1.58
N TYR A 137 3.50 7.81 -1.55
CA TYR A 137 3.89 6.99 -0.41
C TYR A 137 5.13 6.15 -0.78
N ILE A 138 6.33 6.70 -0.57
CA ILE A 138 7.58 6.05 -0.98
C ILE A 138 8.29 5.51 0.25
N VAL A 139 8.40 4.19 0.35
CA VAL A 139 9.18 3.52 1.38
C VAL A 139 10.62 3.43 0.93
N HIS A 140 11.53 3.93 1.77
CA HIS A 140 12.97 3.92 1.52
C HIS A 140 13.70 3.30 2.70
N ASN A 141 14.90 2.76 2.46
CA ASN A 141 15.76 2.24 3.52
C ASN A 141 17.05 3.06 3.59
N VAL A 142 17.38 3.54 4.78
CA VAL A 142 18.59 4.34 5.04
C VAL A 142 19.85 3.46 5.04
N ALA A 143 19.77 2.18 5.40
CA ALA A 143 20.94 1.31 5.51
C ALA A 143 21.68 1.09 4.16
N PRO A 144 21.00 0.79 3.04
CA PRO A 144 21.63 0.74 1.72
C PRO A 144 22.24 2.09 1.28
N MET A 145 21.67 3.22 1.70
CA MET A 145 22.25 4.54 1.41
C MET A 145 23.56 4.76 2.16
N LEU A 146 23.60 4.44 3.46
CA LEU A 146 24.77 4.66 4.31
C LEU A 146 25.94 3.73 3.95
N THR A 147 25.64 2.47 3.60
CA THR A 147 26.68 1.47 3.27
C THR A 147 27.43 1.75 1.98
N LYS A 148 26.85 2.52 1.05
CA LYS A 148 27.55 2.97 -0.17
C LYS A 148 28.56 4.09 0.10
N SER A 149 28.37 4.88 1.16
CA SER A 149 29.28 5.96 1.56
C SER A 149 30.42 5.49 2.46
N ALA A 150 30.33 4.26 2.98
CA ALA A 150 31.33 3.63 3.85
C ALA A 150 32.37 2.78 3.08
N ARG A 151 32.33 2.80 1.75
CA ARG A 151 33.31 2.18 0.85
C ARG A 151 34.02 3.27 0.08
#